data_AF-A0A0B2S728-F1
#
_entry.id   AF-A0A0B2S728-F1
#
_cell.length_a   1.000
_cell.length_b   1.000
_cell.length_c   1.000
_cell.angle_alpha   90.00
_cell.angle_beta   90.00
_cell.angle_gamma   90.00
#
_symmetry.space_group_name_H-M   'P 1'
#
loop_
_entity.id
_entity.type
_entity.pdbx_description
1 polymer ?
#
loop_
_entity_poly.entity_id
_entity_poly.type
_entity_poly.pdbx_seq_one_letter_code
_entity_poly.pdbx_strand_id
1 'polypeptide(L)'
;LIKSYKPSLLMLYETHVAFSKVEIFWKSLGYSSLFIQEAQGHSRGIWILTIRMDVNFSLVESMPQSITFVIKKLTCHWYCTSVYTSP
;
A
#
# COMPACT_ATOMS: atom_id res chain seq x y z
N LEU A 1 -5.37 15.67 2.54
CA LEU A 1 -4.21 14.85 2.15
C LEU A 1 -4.31 14.38 0.69
N ILE A 2 -5.15 13.39 0.35
CA ILE A 2 -5.28 12.87 -1.03
C ILE A 2 -5.54 13.98 -2.07
N LYS A 3 -6.56 14.81 -1.85
CA LYS A 3 -6.91 15.92 -2.76
C LYS A 3 -5.81 16.97 -2.91
N SER A 4 -5.05 17.20 -1.83
CA SER A 4 -4.02 18.25 -1.76
C SER A 4 -2.71 17.82 -2.38
N TYR A 5 -2.25 16.60 -2.08
CA TYR A 5 -0.93 16.11 -2.49
C TYR A 5 -0.96 15.18 -3.71
N LYS A 6 -2.13 14.60 -4.03
CA LYS A 6 -2.33 13.68 -5.17
C LYS A 6 -1.22 12.61 -5.27
N PRO A 7 -0.94 11.86 -4.19
CA PRO A 7 0.20 10.96 -4.14
C PRO A 7 0.06 9.83 -5.17
N SER A 8 1.15 9.50 -5.85
CA SER A 8 1.17 8.39 -6.83
C SER A 8 1.15 7.01 -6.17
N LEU A 9 1.73 6.92 -4.98
CA LEU A 9 1.85 5.72 -4.16
C LEU A 9 1.49 6.10 -2.71
N LEU A 10 0.68 5.28 -2.07
CA LEU A 10 0.24 5.43 -0.69
C LEU A 10 0.65 4.21 0.11
N MET A 11 1.17 4.44 1.31
CA MET A 11 1.41 3.41 2.32
C MET A 11 0.63 3.84 3.56
N LEU A 12 -0.39 3.07 3.91
CA LEU A 12 -1.25 3.32 5.05
C LEU A 12 -0.95 2.28 6.12
N TYR A 13 -0.90 2.73 7.36
CA TYR A 13 -0.59 1.92 8.54
C TYR A 13 -1.74 2.02 9.54
N GLU A 14 -1.85 1.05 10.45
CA GLU A 14 -2.88 1.04 11.50
C GLU A 14 -4.29 1.22 10.92
N THR A 15 -4.63 0.41 9.93
CA THR A 15 -5.85 0.63 9.15
C THR A 15 -7.12 0.27 9.93
N HIS A 16 -7.01 -0.57 10.97
CA HIS A 16 -8.07 -0.95 11.93
C HIS A 16 -9.40 -1.46 11.33
N VAL A 17 -9.46 -1.65 10.02
CA VAL A 17 -10.62 -2.11 9.27
C VAL A 17 -10.13 -3.01 8.16
N ALA A 18 -10.94 -3.96 7.71
CA ALA A 18 -10.62 -4.77 6.54
C ALA A 18 -10.69 -3.92 5.26
N PHE A 19 -9.75 -4.11 4.32
CA PHE A 19 -9.68 -3.33 3.09
C PHE A 19 -10.96 -3.48 2.25
N SER A 20 -11.55 -4.67 2.23
CA SER A 20 -12.79 -4.97 1.51
C SER A 20 -13.95 -4.02 1.86
N LYS A 21 -14.00 -3.50 3.10
CA LYS A 21 -15.03 -2.54 3.52
C LYS A 21 -14.88 -1.16 2.90
N VAL A 22 -13.67 -0.81 2.45
CA VAL A 22 -13.33 0.53 1.92
C VAL A 22 -12.79 0.48 0.49
N GLU A 23 -12.76 -0.69 -0.14
CA GLU A 23 -12.21 -0.87 -1.49
C GLU A 23 -12.93 0.02 -2.52
N ILE A 24 -14.26 0.10 -2.46
CA ILE A 24 -15.06 0.94 -3.37
C ILE A 24 -14.69 2.42 -3.21
N PHE A 25 -14.46 2.87 -1.97
CA PHE A 25 -14.04 4.25 -1.71
C PHE A 25 -12.68 4.54 -2.37
N TRP A 26 -11.69 3.66 -2.21
CA TRP A 26 -10.38 3.86 -2.83
C TRP A 26 -10.43 3.81 -4.36
N LYS A 27 -11.20 2.87 -4.93
CA LYS A 27 -11.45 2.80 -6.37
C LYS A 27 -12.11 4.08 -6.89
N SER A 28 -13.06 4.66 -6.15
CA SER A 28 -13.70 5.93 -6.53
C SER A 28 -12.73 7.11 -6.59
N LEU A 29 -11.62 7.02 -5.84
CA LEU A 29 -10.53 8.00 -5.85
C LEU A 29 -9.45 7.67 -6.90
N GLY A 30 -9.63 6.61 -7.69
CA GLY A 30 -8.68 6.16 -8.72
C GLY A 30 -7.54 5.29 -8.20
N TYR A 31 -7.54 4.92 -6.92
CA TYR A 31 -6.50 4.07 -6.33
C TYR A 31 -6.87 2.59 -6.44
N SER A 32 -5.89 1.78 -6.83
CA SER A 32 -5.94 0.32 -6.74
C SER A 32 -5.07 -0.18 -5.58
N SER A 33 -5.46 -1.30 -5.00
CA SER A 33 -4.61 -2.01 -4.03
C SER A 33 -3.47 -2.74 -4.76
N LEU A 34 -2.27 -2.63 -4.20
CA LEU A 34 -1.10 -3.40 -4.59
C LEU A 34 -0.88 -4.56 -3.64
N PHE A 35 -0.63 -4.24 -2.36
CA PHE A 35 -0.33 -5.21 -1.32
C PHE A 35 -1.09 -4.83 -0.06
N ILE A 36 -1.86 -5.78 0.48
CA ILE A 36 -2.72 -5.58 1.64
C ILE A 36 -2.32 -6.59 2.70
N GLN A 37 -1.73 -6.10 3.78
CA GLN A 37 -1.57 -6.84 5.02
C GLN A 37 -2.68 -6.38 5.96
N GLU A 38 -3.67 -7.24 6.21
CA GLU A 38 -4.79 -6.88 7.08
C GLU A 38 -4.37 -6.77 8.55
N ALA A 39 -5.09 -5.93 9.28
CA ALA A 39 -4.95 -5.83 10.73
C ALA A 39 -5.36 -7.15 11.40
N GLN A 40 -4.66 -7.53 12.47
CA GLN A 40 -5.06 -8.64 13.34
C GLN A 40 -5.71 -8.05 14.59
N GLY A 41 -7.04 -8.13 14.66
CA GLY A 41 -7.83 -7.47 15.70
C GLY A 41 -7.77 -5.94 15.57
N HIS A 42 -7.43 -5.26 16.67
CA HIS A 42 -7.28 -3.80 16.71
C HIS A 42 -5.84 -3.32 16.43
N SER A 43 -4.94 -4.18 15.99
CA SER A 43 -3.53 -3.82 15.81
C SER A 43 -3.04 -4.12 14.40
N ARG A 44 -2.03 -3.35 13.96
CA ARG A 44 -1.36 -3.50 12.66
C ARG A 44 -2.26 -3.11 11.49
N GLY A 45 -1.94 -3.62 10.31
CA GLY A 45 -2.55 -3.23 9.05
C GLY A 45 -1.57 -2.40 8.24
N ILE A 46 -1.17 -2.89 7.08
CA ILE A 46 -0.33 -2.15 6.13
C ILE A 46 -0.96 -2.29 4.75
N TRP A 47 -1.35 -1.18 4.16
CA TRP A 47 -1.91 -1.14 2.82
C TRP A 47 -1.04 -0.32 1.90
N ILE A 48 -0.72 -0.90 0.75
CA ILE A 48 0.01 -0.23 -0.33
C ILE A 48 -0.95 -0.05 -1.49
N LEU A 49 -1.21 1.21 -1.84
CA LEU A 49 -2.15 1.60 -2.90
C LEU A 49 -1.44 2.47 -3.94
N THR A 50 -1.84 2.37 -5.20
CA THR A 50 -1.29 3.20 -6.28
C THR A 50 -2.38 3.75 -7.18
N ILE A 51 -2.13 4.89 -7.80
CA ILE A 51 -2.92 5.41 -8.93
C ILE A 51 -2.16 5.26 -10.26
N ARG A 52 -0.90 4.79 -10.23
CA ARG A 52 -0.07 4.58 -11.42
C ARG A 52 -0.38 3.25 -12.08
N MET A 53 -0.74 3.32 -13.36
CA MET A 53 -0.93 2.12 -14.22
C MET A 53 0.27 1.84 -15.14
N ASP A 54 1.19 2.80 -15.28
CA ASP A 54 2.39 2.69 -16.14
C ASP A 54 3.62 2.13 -15.40
N VAL A 55 3.44 1.69 -14.16
CA VAL A 55 4.50 1.18 -13.29
C VAL A 55 4.11 -0.21 -12.81
N ASN A 56 5.05 -1.15 -12.88
CA ASN A 56 4.84 -2.50 -12.40
C ASN A 56 5.31 -2.61 -10.95
N PHE A 57 4.51 -3.26 -10.12
CA PHE A 57 4.82 -3.53 -8.73
C PHE A 57 4.81 -5.04 -8.51
N SER A 58 5.86 -5.58 -7.89
CA SER A 58 5.95 -7.00 -7.55
C SER A 58 6.35 -7.18 -6.09
N LEU A 59 5.61 -8.02 -5.37
CA LEU A 59 5.91 -8.34 -3.99
C LEU A 59 7.26 -9.08 -3.91
N VAL A 60 8.09 -8.69 -2.94
CA VAL A 60 9.30 -9.45 -2.57
C VAL A 60 8.98 -10.26 -1.32
N GLU A 61 8.46 -9.60 -0.29
CA GLU A 61 8.13 -10.23 0.98
C GLU A 61 7.06 -9.43 1.71
N SER A 62 6.16 -10.13 2.43
CA SER A 62 5.16 -9.52 3.29
C SER A 62 5.18 -10.20 4.65
N MET A 63 5.30 -9.39 5.69
CA MET A 63 5.22 -9.78 7.09
C MET A 63 4.19 -8.88 7.80
N PRO A 64 3.66 -9.28 8.96
CA PRO A 64 2.69 -8.47 9.71
C PRO A 64 3.13 -7.04 10.07
N GLN A 65 4.44 -6.75 10.07
CA GLN A 65 5.02 -5.42 10.37
C GLN A 65 5.76 -4.79 9.19
N SER A 66 5.87 -5.48 8.06
CA SER A 66 6.61 -4.94 6.92
C SER A 66 6.16 -5.50 5.59
N ILE A 67 6.17 -4.68 4.56
CA ILE A 67 5.99 -5.11 3.18
C ILE A 67 7.17 -4.60 2.36
N THR A 68 7.91 -5.52 1.75
CA THR A 68 8.97 -5.21 0.79
C THR A 68 8.48 -5.54 -0.62
N PHE A 69 8.62 -4.60 -1.53
CA PHE A 69 8.21 -4.76 -2.93
C PHE A 69 9.17 -4.03 -3.87
N VAL A 70 9.18 -4.46 -5.14
CA VAL A 70 9.92 -3.80 -6.21
C VAL A 70 8.98 -2.97 -7.05
N ILE A 71 9.41 -1.75 -7.35
CA ILE A 71 8.82 -0.86 -8.32
C ILE A 71 9.67 -0.95 -9.59
N LYS A 72 9.08 -1.31 -10.71
CA LYS A 72 9.76 -1.44 -12.00
C LYS A 72 9.15 -0.49 -13.02
N LYS A 73 9.99 0.34 -13.64
CA LYS A 73 9.63 1.20 -14.75
C LYS A 73 10.74 1.20 -15.79
N LEU A 74 10.46 0.67 -16.98
CA LEU A 74 11.46 0.46 -18.03
C LEU A 74 12.66 -0.35 -17.49
N THR A 75 13.87 0.22 -17.51
CA THR A 75 15.10 -0.41 -17.00
C THR A 75 15.39 -0.07 -15.54
N CYS A 76 14.59 0.80 -14.91
CA CYS A 76 14.81 1.25 -13.54
C CYS A 76 14.02 0.41 -12.54
N HIS A 77 14.71 -0.03 -11.49
CA HIS A 77 14.20 -0.89 -10.44
C HIS A 77 14.45 -0.23 -9.09
N TRP A 78 13.42 -0.11 -8.26
CA TRP A 78 13.54 0.39 -6.90
C TRP A 78 12.97 -0.64 -5.94
N TYR A 79 13.70 -0.92 -4.86
CA TYR A 79 13.19 -1.70 -3.75
C TYR A 79 12.65 -0.74 -2.70
N CYS A 80 11.44 -1.00 -2.24
CA CYS A 80 10.79 -0.21 -1.21
C CYS A 80 10.33 -1.15 -0.11
N THR A 81 10.73 -0.84 1.12
CA THR A 81 10.25 -1.53 2.31
C THR A 81 9.47 -0.55 3.16
N SER A 82 8.18 -0.86 3.32
CA SER A 82 7.31 -0.23 4.29
C SER A 82 7.45 -0.99 5.60
N VAL A 83 7.81 -0.30 6.69
CA VAL A 83 7.97 -0.91 8.02
C VAL A 83 7.08 -0.16 9.00
N TYR A 84 6.30 -0.91 9.76
CA TYR A 84 5.53 -0.41 10.88
C TYR A 84 6.15 -0.91 12.19
N THR A 85 6.75 0.02 12.93
CA THR A 85 7.27 -0.23 14.28
C THR A 85 6.39 0.51 15.28
N SER A 86 5.73 -0.22 16.19
CA SER A 86 5.08 0.39 17.35
C SER A 86 6.15 0.76 18.40
N PRO A 87 6.14 1.98 18.97
CA PRO A 87 6.94 2.35 20.13
C PRO A 87 6.68 1.48 21.37
#